data_AF-A0A538B004-F1
#
_entry.id   AF-A0A538B004-F1
#
_cell.length_a   1.000
_cell.length_b   1.000
_cell.length_c   1.000
_cell.angle_alpha   90.00
_cell.angle_beta   90.00
_cell.angle_gamma   90.00
#
_symmetry.space_group_name_H-M   'P 1'
#
loop_
_entity.id
_entity.type
_entity.pdbx_description
1 polymer ?
#
loop_
_entity_poly.entity_id
_entity_poly.type
_entity_poly.pdbx_seq_one_letter_code
_entity_poly.pdbx_strand_id
1 'polypeptide(L)' 'MRDGTRRSLAGRLGLPPDAPVDDVAGAAAARTGHSVDEVRAVLAGPEPADERALVAVAQAAERLRQEVRGVV' A
#
# COMPACT_ATOMS: atom_id res chain seq x y z
N MET A 1 0.87 1.77 13.25
CA MET A 1 1.79 1.44 12.14
C MET A 1 1.24 1.81 10.76
N ARG A 2 -0.01 1.50 10.39
CA ARG A 2 -0.55 1.71 9.03
C ARG A 2 -0.58 3.17 8.54
N ASP A 3 -0.79 4.15 9.43
CA ASP A 3 -0.76 5.58 9.05
C ASP A 3 0.61 6.05 8.54
N GLY A 4 1.70 5.50 9.10
CA GLY A 4 3.05 5.80 8.61
C GLY A 4 3.29 5.28 7.19
N THR A 5 2.78 4.08 6.90
CA THR A 5 2.83 3.45 5.57
C THR A 5 2.00 4.23 4.56
N ARG A 6 0.78 4.65 4.93
CA ARG A 6 -0.10 5.48 4.09
C ARG A 6 0.57 6.80 3.70
N ARG A 7 1.12 7.52 4.68
CA ARG A 7 1.79 8.81 4.45
C ARG A 7 3.04 8.67 3.54
N SER A 8 3.81 7.60 3.72
CA SER A 8 4.99 7.33 2.88
C SER A 8 4.62 7.00 1.43
N LEU A 9 3.53 6.25 1.23
CA LEU A 9 3.02 5.91 -0.10
C LEU A 9 2.40 7.12 -0.80
N ALA A 10 1.62 7.94 -0.09
CA ALA A 10 1.02 9.15 -0.64
C ALA A 10 2.09 10.09 -1.24
N GLY A 11 3.16 10.37 -0.49
CA GLY A 11 4.27 11.21 -0.99
C GLY A 11 4.97 10.65 -2.24
N ARG A 12 5.04 9.32 -2.40
CA ARG A 12 5.62 8.68 -3.59
C ARG A 12 4.66 8.59 -4.77
N LEU A 13 3.36 8.67 -4.52
CA LEU A 13 2.30 8.70 -5.53
C LEU A 13 1.96 10.12 -5.98
N GLY A 14 2.64 11.14 -5.42
CA GLY A 14 2.31 12.55 -5.66
C GLY A 14 1.00 12.99 -5.02
N LEU A 15 0.46 12.20 -4.08
CA LEU A 15 -0.78 12.47 -3.37
C LEU A 15 -0.53 13.23 -2.07
N PRO A 16 -1.50 14.03 -1.59
CA PRO A 16 -1.43 14.67 -0.29
C PRO A 16 -1.17 13.65 0.84
N PRO A 17 -0.39 14.00 1.88
CA PRO A 17 -0.07 13.08 2.98
C PRO A 17 -1.30 12.60 3.77
N ASP A 18 -2.40 13.33 3.69
CA ASP A 18 -3.69 13.02 4.31
C ASP A 18 -4.70 12.45 3.32
N ALA A 19 -4.28 12.12 2.09
CA ALA A 19 -5.14 11.54 1.06
C ALA A 19 -5.90 10.30 1.61
N PRO A 20 -7.20 10.17 1.28
CA PRO A 20 -8.00 9.06 1.74
C PRO A 20 -7.43 7.74 1.20
N VAL A 21 -7.64 6.65 1.96
CA VAL A 21 -7.02 5.36 1.65
C VAL A 21 -7.43 4.83 0.27
N ASP A 22 -8.63 5.17 -0.18
CA ASP A 22 -9.17 4.74 -1.46
C ASP A 22 -8.45 5.43 -2.64
N ASP A 23 -8.09 6.71 -2.49
CA ASP A 23 -7.30 7.43 -3.50
C ASP A 23 -5.87 6.90 -3.58
N VAL A 24 -5.27 6.59 -2.43
CA VAL A 24 -3.93 5.98 -2.36
C VAL A 24 -3.96 4.57 -2.96
N ALA A 25 -5.01 3.78 -2.68
CA ALA A 25 -5.17 2.45 -3.23
C ALA A 25 -5.37 2.48 -4.76
N GLY A 26 -6.19 3.40 -5.27
CA GLY A 26 -6.42 3.59 -6.70
C GLY A 26 -5.14 3.99 -7.44
N ALA A 27 -4.39 4.96 -6.92
CA ALA A 27 -3.14 5.40 -7.54
C ALA A 27 -2.04 4.33 -7.50
N ALA A 28 -1.97 3.54 -6.43
CA ALA A 28 -1.02 2.43 -6.33
C ALA A 28 -1.41 1.26 -7.25
N ALA A 29 -2.67 0.90 -7.33
CA ALA A 29 -3.20 -0.11 -8.26
C ALA A 29 -2.90 0.26 -9.71
N ALA A 30 -3.21 1.50 -10.10
CA ALA A 30 -2.96 1.99 -11.47
C ALA A 30 -1.47 1.95 -11.86
N ARG A 31 -0.55 2.09 -10.89
CA ARG A 31 0.89 2.12 -11.15
C ARG A 31 1.57 0.76 -11.08
N THR A 32 0.99 -0.19 -10.35
CA THR A 32 1.59 -1.52 -10.13
C THR A 32 0.87 -2.63 -10.90
N GLY A 33 -0.31 -2.34 -11.44
CA GLY A 33 -1.14 -3.34 -12.12
C GLY A 33 -1.90 -4.27 -11.18
N HIS A 34 -1.80 -4.07 -9.86
CA HIS A 34 -2.59 -4.79 -8.86
C HIS A 34 -4.05 -4.30 -8.83
N SER A 35 -4.94 -5.12 -8.27
CA SER A 35 -6.32 -4.70 -8.04
C SER A 35 -6.40 -3.69 -6.88
N VAL A 36 -7.36 -2.76 -6.98
CA VAL A 36 -7.60 -1.76 -5.92
C VAL A 36 -7.94 -2.43 -4.59
N ASP A 37 -8.67 -3.54 -4.62
CA ASP A 37 -9.06 -4.29 -3.42
C ASP A 37 -7.87 -4.96 -2.72
N GLU A 38 -6.91 -5.53 -3.47
CA GLU A 38 -5.67 -6.08 -2.89
C GLU A 38 -4.86 -4.99 -2.20
N VAL A 39 -4.70 -3.83 -2.85
CA VAL A 39 -3.96 -2.71 -2.30
C VAL A 39 -4.68 -2.14 -1.06
N ARG A 40 -6.01 -2.03 -1.12
CA ARG A 40 -6.83 -1.58 0.02
C ARG A 40 -6.73 -2.53 1.21
N ALA A 41 -6.70 -3.85 0.98
CA ALA A 41 -6.53 -4.84 2.05
C ALA A 41 -5.16 -4.70 2.74
N VAL A 42 -4.11 -4.38 1.98
CA VAL A 42 -2.78 -4.12 2.55
C VAL A 42 -2.75 -2.80 3.36
N LEU A 43 -3.45 -1.76 2.88
CA LEU A 43 -3.41 -0.42 3.49
C LEU A 43 -4.38 -0.24 4.67
N ALA A 44 -5.58 -0.80 4.58
CA ALA A 44 -6.67 -0.64 5.54
C ALA A 44 -7.52 -1.92 5.75
N GLY A 45 -7.06 -3.07 5.28
CA GLY A 45 -7.70 -4.34 5.60
C GLY A 45 -7.66 -4.68 7.09
N PRO A 46 -8.45 -5.67 7.52
CA PRO A 46 -8.52 -6.09 8.91
C PRO A 46 -7.12 -6.36 9.50
N GLU A 47 -6.98 -6.16 10.80
CA GLU A 47 -5.73 -6.51 11.48
C GLU A 47 -5.42 -7.99 11.22
N PRO A 48 -4.21 -8.33 10.73
CA PRO A 48 -3.86 -9.70 10.46
C PRO A 48 -4.07 -10.52 11.74
N ALA A 49 -4.88 -11.57 11.63
CA ALA A 49 -5.31 -12.35 12.79
C ALA A 49 -4.15 -13.12 13.44
N ASP A 50 -3.03 -13.28 12.72
CA ASP A 50 -1.85 -13.98 13.19
C ASP A 50 -0.55 -13.36 12.63
N GLU A 51 0.57 -13.76 13.24
CA GLU A 51 1.90 -13.28 12.89
C GLU A 51 2.30 -13.65 11.45
N ARG A 52 1.78 -14.76 10.92
CA ARG A 52 2.03 -15.18 9.53
C ARG A 52 1.36 -14.25 8.53
N ALA A 53 0.11 -13.84 8.79
CA ALA A 53 -0.62 -12.86 8.02
C ALA A 53 0.03 -11.48 8.12
N LEU A 54 0.60 -11.13 9.29
CA LEU A 54 1.32 -9.87 9.46
C LEU A 54 2.60 -9.83 8.62
N VAL A 55 3.36 -10.93 8.60
CA VAL A 55 4.54 -11.09 7.74
C VAL A 55 4.15 -11.08 6.25
N ALA A 56 3.06 -11.74 5.87
CA ALA A 56 2.57 -11.74 4.49
C ALA A 56 2.19 -10.34 4.01
N VAL A 57 1.47 -9.57 4.84
CA VAL A 57 1.13 -8.16 4.56
C VAL A 57 2.38 -7.30 4.45
N ALA A 58 3.36 -7.49 5.34
CA ALA A 58 4.63 -6.75 5.30
C ALA A 58 5.44 -7.06 4.03
N GLN A 59 5.50 -8.33 3.61
CA GLN A 59 6.17 -8.76 2.37
C GLN A 59 5.47 -8.20 1.13
N ALA A 60 4.14 -8.23 1.09
CA ALA A 60 3.37 -7.62 0.01
C ALA A 60 3.62 -6.10 -0.07
N ALA A 61 3.63 -5.41 1.07
CA ALA A 61 3.90 -3.97 1.14
C ALA A 61 5.34 -3.60 0.75
N GLU A 62 6.32 -4.47 1.04
CA GLU A 62 7.71 -4.28 0.60
C GLU A 62 7.85 -4.50 -0.92
N ARG A 63 7.23 -5.55 -1.46
CA ARG A 63 7.23 -5.84 -2.89
C ARG A 63 6.62 -4.68 -3.70
N LEU A 64 5.47 -4.17 -3.28
CA LEU A 64 4.84 -2.99 -3.87
C LEU A 64 5.75 -1.75 -3.83
N ARG A 65 6.49 -1.56 -2.72
CA ARG A 65 7.45 -0.45 -2.59
C ARG A 65 8.66 -0.60 -3.52
N GLN A 66 9.09 -1.82 -3.84
CA GLN A 66 10.21 -2.07 -4.75
C GLN A 66 9.80 -1.91 -6.22
N GLU A 67 8.63 -2.40 -6.60
CA GLU A 67 8.07 -2.21 -7.96
C GLU A 67 7.91 -0.72 -8.30
N VAL A 68 7.41 0.07 -7.35
CA VAL A 68 7.33 1.53 -7.49
C VAL A 68 8.70 2.21 -7.66
N ARG A 69 9.78 1.62 -7.14
CA ARG A 69 11.16 2.15 -7.29
C ARG A 69 11.84 1.70 -8.58
N GLY A 70 11.46 0.54 -9.13
CA GLY A 70 12.11 -0.09 -10.28
C GLY A 70 11.63 0.42 -11.64
N VAL A 71 10.53 1.18 -11.68
CA VAL A 71 10.06 1.87 -12.90
C VAL A 71 10.76 3.23 -12.98
N VAL A 72 12.02 3.22 -13.45
CA VAL A 72 12.79 4.40 -13.85
C VAL A 72 13.36 4.18 -15.23
#